data_AF-A0AAV6DNN9-F1
#
_entry.id   AF-A0AAV6DNN9-F1
#
_cell.length_a   1.000
_cell.length_b   1.000
_cell.length_c   1.000
_cell.angle_alpha   90.00
_cell.angle_beta   90.00
_cell.angle_gamma   90.00
#
_symmetry.space_group_name_H-M   'P 1'
#
loop_
_entity.id
_entity.type
_entity.pdbx_description
1 polymer ?
#
loop_
_entity_poly.entity_id
_entity_poly.type
_entity_poly.pdbx_seq_one_letter_code
_entity_poly.pdbx_strand_id
1 'polypeptide(L)'
;MPRTPAEPSPGAHRAVSVLYQALLTGLVLTLVTRRGEAQAADFVFRLFRRQHLEKFRPGLAKLGLDRLPHAVACAQYHYLSNQLGGVKTEYVAESDRKAWVRYPPPRWIWSGASICGIPSRVNAAMLHGWHGHNGVTLGNPRLGFVCTGQTVDGDPGLEGYYLEHDRDLAPDERVRFARGETMPSFDPARAPRLDPAVWPPERLETVVSRYAMEYVRTALPVLLELLGPADTRLLLGHAARLIGMQLHDETRRLLDDSTMDTGPEAFARYLARLFEAQGEAVTVQEAADGATVRLRGWRLARGLEPLDPGAFEGWCELWRGALAAHDRRLALECAREPGGDVRLRVLRPAPRA
;
A
#
# COMPACT_ATOMS: atom_id res chain seq x y z
N MET A 1 -24.73 -20.92 19.86
CA MET A 1 -25.16 -20.39 18.55
C MET A 1 -23.92 -19.96 17.78
N PRO A 2 -23.76 -20.30 16.49
CA PRO A 2 -22.68 -19.75 15.69
C PRO A 2 -22.88 -18.23 15.65
N ARG A 3 -21.94 -17.46 16.19
CA ARG A 3 -21.91 -16.02 16.05
C ARG A 3 -21.86 -15.72 14.55
N THR A 4 -22.84 -15.01 14.02
CA THR A 4 -22.70 -14.34 12.73
C THR A 4 -21.41 -13.51 12.81
N PRO A 5 -20.47 -13.64 11.85
CA PRO A 5 -19.23 -12.87 11.92
C PRO A 5 -19.60 -11.38 11.98
N ALA A 6 -19.20 -10.71 13.05
CA ALA A 6 -19.39 -9.28 13.18
C ALA A 6 -18.61 -8.60 12.06
N GLU A 7 -19.18 -7.55 11.46
CA GLU A 7 -18.44 -6.76 10.48
C GLU A 7 -17.15 -6.20 11.13
N PRO A 8 -16.01 -6.19 10.41
CA PRO A 8 -14.77 -5.67 10.95
C PRO A 8 -14.92 -4.23 11.42
N SER A 9 -14.35 -3.90 12.59
CA SER A 9 -14.42 -2.53 13.11
C SER A 9 -13.58 -1.57 12.26
N PRO A 10 -13.86 -0.25 12.31
CA PRO A 10 -13.01 0.76 11.66
C PRO A 10 -11.55 0.73 12.14
N GLY A 11 -11.33 0.31 13.38
CA GLY A 11 -9.99 0.09 13.95
C GLY A 11 -9.26 -1.07 13.27
N ALA A 12 -9.96 -2.16 12.95
CA ALA A 12 -9.38 -3.32 12.25
C ALA A 12 -8.94 -2.97 10.82
N HIS A 13 -9.74 -2.20 10.08
CA HIS A 13 -9.33 -1.70 8.75
C HIS A 13 -8.11 -0.78 8.83
N ARG A 14 -8.04 0.08 9.85
CA ARG A 14 -6.85 0.90 10.11
C ARG A 14 -5.62 0.08 10.47
N ALA A 15 -5.76 -0.96 11.28
CA ALA A 15 -4.66 -1.87 11.63
C ALA A 15 -4.04 -2.52 10.37
N VAL A 16 -4.89 -3.01 9.46
CA VAL A 16 -4.45 -3.54 8.16
C VAL A 16 -3.75 -2.47 7.34
N SER A 17 -4.31 -1.25 7.27
CA SER A 17 -3.71 -0.14 6.51
C SER A 17 -2.31 0.18 7.01
N VAL A 18 -2.14 0.39 8.31
CA VAL A 18 -0.85 0.71 8.94
C VAL A 18 0.17 -0.39 8.67
N LEU A 19 -0.22 -1.65 8.86
CA LEU A 19 0.65 -2.81 8.66
C LEU A 19 1.16 -2.92 7.22
N TYR A 20 0.28 -2.83 6.22
CA TYR A 20 0.65 -2.97 4.82
C TYR A 20 1.38 -1.76 4.23
N GLN A 21 1.05 -0.54 4.68
CA GLN A 21 1.79 0.67 4.30
C GLN A 21 3.23 0.64 4.84
N ALA A 22 3.40 0.20 6.08
CA ALA A 22 4.72 0.02 6.68
C ALA A 22 5.49 -1.12 6.01
N LEU A 23 4.81 -2.21 5.61
CA LEU A 23 5.44 -3.29 4.84
C LEU A 23 6.02 -2.77 3.52
N LEU A 24 5.27 -1.97 2.77
CA LEU A 24 5.79 -1.38 1.53
C LEU A 24 7.01 -0.48 1.80
N THR A 25 6.93 0.38 2.82
CA THR A 25 8.03 1.28 3.20
C THR A 25 9.28 0.48 3.62
N GLY A 26 9.11 -0.54 4.46
CA GLY A 26 10.18 -1.41 4.93
C GLY A 26 10.80 -2.23 3.80
N LEU A 27 10.00 -2.68 2.83
CA LEU A 27 10.49 -3.36 1.63
C LEU A 27 11.38 -2.44 0.79
N VAL A 28 10.95 -1.20 0.54
CA VAL A 28 11.75 -0.23 -0.24
C VAL A 28 13.07 0.08 0.49
N LEU A 29 13.04 0.31 1.80
CA LEU A 29 14.27 0.51 2.59
C LEU A 29 15.18 -0.73 2.58
N THR A 30 14.59 -1.93 2.62
CA THR A 30 15.34 -3.19 2.51
C THR A 30 16.05 -3.28 1.15
N LEU A 31 15.39 -2.88 0.06
CA LEU A 31 16.00 -2.84 -1.26
C LEU A 31 17.11 -1.77 -1.34
N VAL A 32 16.87 -0.57 -0.80
CA VAL A 32 17.89 0.50 -0.75
C VAL A 32 19.15 0.02 -0.03
N THR A 33 18.99 -0.57 1.15
CA THR A 33 20.11 -0.96 2.01
C THR A 33 20.83 -2.24 1.56
N ARG A 34 20.14 -3.16 0.88
CA ARG A 34 20.71 -4.48 0.52
C ARG A 34 21.00 -4.67 -0.96
N ARG A 35 20.37 -3.88 -1.84
CA ARG A 35 20.47 -4.00 -3.30
C ARG A 35 20.86 -2.69 -3.99
N GLY A 36 20.89 -1.60 -3.24
CA GLY A 36 21.30 -0.28 -3.72
C GLY A 36 20.17 0.51 -4.37
N GLU A 37 20.44 1.80 -4.54
CA GLU A 37 19.49 2.80 -5.04
C GLU A 37 18.89 2.42 -6.41
N ALA A 38 19.70 1.92 -7.34
CA ALA A 38 19.26 1.65 -8.71
C ALA A 38 18.15 0.57 -8.75
N GLN A 39 18.32 -0.54 -8.03
CA GLN A 39 17.33 -1.62 -8.02
C GLN A 39 16.09 -1.23 -7.20
N ALA A 40 16.26 -0.45 -6.13
CA ALA A 40 15.12 0.11 -5.39
C ALA A 40 14.29 1.07 -6.26
N ALA A 41 14.94 1.92 -7.07
CA ALA A 41 14.27 2.81 -7.99
C ALA A 41 13.54 2.04 -9.11
N ASP A 42 14.15 0.98 -9.68
CA ASP A 42 13.48 0.13 -10.67
C ASP A 42 12.24 -0.56 -10.08
N PHE A 43 12.36 -1.10 -8.85
CA PHE A 43 11.21 -1.66 -8.14
C PHE A 43 10.07 -0.64 -7.98
N VAL A 44 10.38 0.56 -7.47
CA VAL A 44 9.37 1.61 -7.26
C VAL A 44 8.75 2.05 -8.58
N PHE A 45 9.55 2.23 -9.64
CA PHE A 45 9.03 2.56 -10.97
C PHE A 45 8.04 1.48 -11.45
N ARG A 46 8.43 0.20 -11.43
CA ARG A 46 7.59 -0.91 -11.90
C ARG A 46 6.32 -1.07 -11.08
N LEU A 47 6.42 -0.94 -9.75
CA LEU A 47 5.27 -0.99 -8.84
C LEU A 47 4.23 0.06 -9.22
N PHE A 48 4.63 1.33 -9.26
CA PHE A 48 3.73 2.43 -9.58
C PHE A 48 3.26 2.38 -11.03
N ARG A 49 4.09 1.91 -11.97
CA ARG A 49 3.70 1.75 -13.37
C ARG A 49 2.62 0.68 -13.55
N ARG A 50 2.79 -0.48 -12.91
CA ARG A 50 1.83 -1.57 -12.95
C ARG A 50 0.49 -1.14 -12.35
N GLN A 51 0.51 -0.52 -11.18
CA GLN A 51 -0.70 -0.06 -10.53
C GLN A 51 -1.36 1.10 -11.30
N HIS A 52 -0.59 2.02 -11.89
CA HIS A 52 -1.13 3.03 -12.81
C HIS A 52 -1.92 2.35 -13.95
N LEU A 53 -1.31 1.36 -14.63
CA LEU A 53 -1.93 0.68 -15.78
C LEU A 53 -3.27 0.03 -15.40
N GLU A 54 -3.34 -0.57 -14.21
CA GLU A 54 -4.54 -1.25 -13.73
C GLU A 54 -5.61 -0.28 -13.21
N LYS A 55 -5.22 0.83 -12.57
CA LYS A 55 -6.13 1.64 -11.74
C LYS A 55 -6.44 3.02 -12.28
N PHE A 56 -5.53 3.67 -13.01
CA PHE A 56 -5.67 5.09 -13.34
C PHE A 56 -6.92 5.38 -14.17
N ARG A 57 -7.05 4.75 -15.36
CA ARG A 57 -8.19 4.99 -16.26
C ARG A 57 -9.54 4.54 -15.64
N PRO A 58 -9.67 3.33 -15.04
CA PRO A 58 -10.91 2.94 -14.36
C PRO A 58 -11.25 3.84 -13.17
N GLY A 59 -10.25 4.27 -12.40
CA GLY A 59 -10.44 5.15 -11.25
C GLY A 59 -10.88 6.55 -11.66
N LEU A 60 -10.34 7.09 -12.75
CA LEU A 60 -10.72 8.39 -13.29
C LEU A 60 -12.20 8.41 -13.72
N ALA A 61 -12.66 7.37 -14.41
CA ALA A 61 -14.08 7.20 -14.75
C ALA A 61 -14.97 7.03 -13.50
N LYS A 62 -14.51 6.23 -12.52
CA LYS A 62 -15.23 6.01 -11.25
C LYS A 62 -15.41 7.30 -10.43
N LEU A 63 -14.50 8.26 -10.59
CA LEU A 63 -14.56 9.57 -9.94
C LEU A 63 -15.28 10.63 -10.80
N GLY A 64 -15.76 10.27 -12.00
CA GLY A 64 -16.48 11.18 -12.90
C GLY A 64 -15.60 12.29 -13.50
N LEU A 65 -14.30 12.03 -13.68
CA LEU A 65 -13.31 13.03 -14.10
C LEU A 65 -12.99 12.97 -15.60
N ASP A 66 -13.62 12.05 -16.34
CA ASP A 66 -13.33 11.67 -17.72
C ASP A 66 -13.65 12.76 -18.75
N ARG A 67 -14.44 13.77 -18.36
CA ARG A 67 -14.83 14.90 -19.22
C ARG A 67 -14.06 16.18 -18.92
N LEU A 68 -13.18 16.17 -17.93
CA LEU A 68 -12.39 17.34 -17.58
C LEU A 68 -11.18 17.49 -18.51
N PRO A 69 -10.66 18.72 -18.70
CA PRO A 69 -9.37 18.93 -19.34
C PRO A 69 -8.28 18.05 -18.70
N HIS A 70 -7.39 17.46 -19.50
CA HIS A 70 -6.54 16.39 -19.00
C HIS A 70 -5.61 16.79 -17.85
N ALA A 71 -5.09 18.02 -17.83
CA ALA A 71 -4.29 18.51 -16.70
C ALA A 71 -5.13 18.56 -15.40
N VAL A 72 -6.33 19.13 -15.50
CA VAL A 72 -7.32 19.20 -14.41
C VAL A 72 -7.73 17.81 -13.95
N ALA A 73 -8.08 16.91 -14.87
CA ALA A 73 -8.49 15.54 -14.58
C ALA A 73 -7.42 14.77 -13.82
N CYS A 74 -6.14 14.90 -14.23
CA CYS A 74 -5.03 14.23 -13.58
C CYS A 74 -4.77 14.74 -12.17
N ALA A 75 -4.73 16.05 -11.97
CA ALA A 75 -4.53 16.65 -10.66
C ALA A 75 -5.70 16.33 -9.71
N GLN A 76 -6.95 16.42 -10.18
CA GLN A 76 -8.13 16.06 -9.37
C GLN A 76 -8.21 14.56 -9.06
N TYR A 77 -7.84 13.70 -10.01
CA TYR A 77 -7.75 12.25 -9.76
C TYR A 77 -6.86 11.99 -8.57
N HIS A 78 -5.65 12.56 -8.59
CA HIS A 78 -4.69 12.37 -7.53
C HIS A 78 -5.10 12.99 -6.21
N TYR A 79 -5.76 14.16 -6.23
CA TYR A 79 -6.33 14.76 -5.04
C TYR A 79 -7.38 13.86 -4.37
N LEU A 80 -8.37 13.37 -5.14
CA LEU A 80 -9.49 12.57 -4.63
C LEU A 80 -9.09 11.12 -4.32
N SER A 81 -8.33 10.46 -5.20
CA SER A 81 -7.98 9.05 -5.03
C SER A 81 -7.08 8.80 -3.82
N ASN A 82 -6.20 9.75 -3.50
CA ASN A 82 -5.31 9.65 -2.35
C ASN A 82 -6.04 9.95 -1.03
N GLN A 83 -7.09 10.78 -1.04
CA GLN A 83 -7.97 10.95 0.13
C GLN A 83 -8.66 9.64 0.53
N LEU A 84 -9.04 8.81 -0.43
CA LEU A 84 -9.59 7.47 -0.15
C LEU A 84 -8.59 6.59 0.63
N GLY A 85 -7.29 6.82 0.46
CA GLY A 85 -6.22 6.16 1.21
C GLY A 85 -5.79 6.89 2.49
N GLY A 86 -6.53 7.92 2.91
CA GLY A 86 -6.22 8.73 4.09
C GLY A 86 -5.02 9.67 3.93
N VAL A 87 -4.62 9.97 2.69
CA VAL A 87 -3.48 10.87 2.42
C VAL A 87 -3.98 12.32 2.37
N LYS A 88 -3.25 13.22 3.04
CA LYS A 88 -3.49 14.67 2.92
C LYS A 88 -3.10 15.13 1.53
N THR A 89 -4.01 15.82 0.86
CA THR A 89 -3.81 16.36 -0.49
C THR A 89 -4.38 17.77 -0.59
N GLU A 90 -3.77 18.57 -1.46
CA GLU A 90 -4.22 19.89 -1.85
C GLU A 90 -4.25 19.98 -3.37
N TYR A 91 -5.07 20.87 -3.92
CA TYR A 91 -5.36 20.95 -5.34
C TYR A 91 -5.68 22.37 -5.79
N VAL A 92 -5.11 22.81 -6.91
CA VAL A 92 -5.43 24.09 -7.55
C VAL A 92 -5.53 23.92 -9.06
N ALA A 93 -6.65 24.30 -9.66
CA ALA A 93 -6.76 24.49 -11.11
C ALA A 93 -6.27 25.90 -11.46
N GLU A 94 -5.20 26.02 -12.24
CA GLU A 94 -4.72 27.32 -12.73
C GLU A 94 -5.35 27.64 -14.10
N SER A 95 -5.47 26.64 -14.96
CA SER A 95 -6.19 26.69 -16.23
C SER A 95 -6.57 25.28 -16.69
N ASP A 96 -7.28 25.16 -17.80
CA ASP A 96 -7.58 23.86 -18.44
C ASP A 96 -6.31 23.08 -18.82
N ARG A 97 -5.20 23.79 -19.05
CA ARG A 97 -3.90 23.21 -19.44
C ARG A 97 -2.92 23.07 -18.29
N LYS A 98 -3.22 23.59 -17.10
CA LYS A 98 -2.31 23.55 -15.94
C LYS A 98 -3.06 23.40 -14.62
N ALA A 99 -2.74 22.34 -13.89
CA ALA A 99 -3.35 22.09 -12.59
C ALA A 99 -2.36 21.44 -11.62
N TRP A 100 -2.40 21.89 -10.37
CA TRP A 100 -1.47 21.54 -9.30
C TRP A 100 -2.05 20.47 -8.39
N VAL A 101 -1.15 19.65 -7.85
CA VAL A 101 -1.42 18.74 -6.74
C VAL A 101 -0.26 18.78 -5.76
N ARG A 102 -0.58 18.83 -4.47
CA ARG A 102 0.40 18.81 -3.39
C ARG A 102 0.02 17.77 -2.35
N TYR A 103 1.03 17.10 -1.81
CA TYR A 103 0.92 16.09 -0.76
C TYR A 103 1.74 16.54 0.45
N PRO A 104 1.16 17.33 1.36
CA PRO A 104 1.86 17.78 2.56
C PRO A 104 2.19 16.63 3.51
N PRO A 105 3.26 16.73 4.31
CA PRO A 105 3.54 15.75 5.35
C PRO A 105 2.53 15.83 6.52
N PRO A 106 2.35 14.73 7.29
CA PRO A 106 2.91 13.41 7.04
C PRO A 106 2.13 12.68 5.93
N ARG A 107 2.85 11.84 5.18
CA ARG A 107 2.26 10.84 4.28
C ARG A 107 2.56 9.45 4.81
N TRP A 108 1.73 8.47 4.48
CA TRP A 108 2.03 7.07 4.83
C TRP A 108 3.26 6.56 4.08
N ILE A 109 3.45 6.99 2.82
CA ILE A 109 4.60 6.59 2.03
C ILE A 109 5.83 7.36 2.51
N TRP A 110 6.82 6.58 2.98
CA TRP A 110 8.00 7.03 3.73
C TRP A 110 7.66 7.59 5.12
N SER A 111 6.69 7.00 5.84
CA SER A 111 6.26 7.53 7.14
C SER A 111 7.35 7.50 8.22
N GLY A 112 7.39 8.54 9.06
CA GLY A 112 8.28 8.61 10.22
C GLY A 112 9.75 8.74 9.84
N ALA A 113 10.64 8.22 10.69
CA ALA A 113 12.09 8.30 10.47
C ALA A 113 12.57 7.57 9.20
N SER A 114 11.74 6.70 8.62
CA SER A 114 12.06 5.99 7.37
C SER A 114 12.35 6.94 6.21
N ILE A 115 11.75 8.14 6.20
CA ILE A 115 11.92 9.14 5.16
C ILE A 115 13.38 9.54 4.94
N CYS A 116 14.18 9.58 6.02
CA CYS A 116 15.59 9.96 5.96
C CYS A 116 16.45 8.95 5.19
N GLY A 117 15.96 7.71 5.02
CA GLY A 117 16.66 6.64 4.31
C GLY A 117 16.25 6.47 2.85
N ILE A 118 15.34 7.29 2.33
CA ILE A 118 14.82 7.18 0.95
C ILE A 118 15.61 8.12 0.02
N PRO A 119 16.38 7.60 -0.95
CA PRO A 119 17.07 8.45 -1.91
C PRO A 119 16.10 9.21 -2.80
N SER A 120 16.46 10.44 -3.20
CA SER A 120 15.66 11.29 -4.11
C SER A 120 15.29 10.55 -5.40
N ARG A 121 16.20 9.74 -5.94
CA ARG A 121 15.96 8.93 -7.15
C ARG A 121 14.86 7.87 -6.95
N VAL A 122 14.79 7.25 -5.78
CA VAL A 122 13.75 6.26 -5.46
C VAL A 122 12.39 6.94 -5.35
N ASN A 123 12.32 8.12 -4.74
CA ASN A 123 11.07 8.89 -4.71
C ASN A 123 10.68 9.40 -6.11
N ALA A 124 11.62 9.86 -6.92
CA ALA A 124 11.40 10.27 -8.30
C ALA A 124 10.86 9.12 -9.17
N ALA A 125 11.30 7.88 -8.94
CA ALA A 125 10.83 6.70 -9.69
C ALA A 125 9.31 6.50 -9.60
N MET A 126 8.67 6.86 -8.47
CA MET A 126 7.22 6.88 -8.32
C MET A 126 6.56 7.86 -9.31
N LEU A 127 7.13 9.06 -9.45
CA LEU A 127 6.63 10.09 -10.35
C LEU A 127 6.73 9.64 -11.81
N HIS A 128 7.86 9.05 -12.19
CA HIS A 128 8.04 8.49 -13.53
C HIS A 128 7.11 7.30 -13.79
N GLY A 129 6.93 6.40 -12.83
CA GLY A 129 6.07 5.23 -12.96
C GLY A 129 4.58 5.59 -13.06
N TRP A 130 4.16 6.62 -12.34
CA TRP A 130 2.75 7.04 -12.29
C TRP A 130 2.49 8.34 -13.06
N HIS A 131 2.84 9.49 -12.49
CA HIS A 131 2.47 10.81 -13.01
C HIS A 131 2.89 11.02 -14.47
N GLY A 132 4.10 10.59 -14.82
CA GLY A 132 4.66 10.72 -16.18
C GLY A 132 3.89 9.94 -17.26
N HIS A 133 2.99 9.03 -16.90
CA HIS A 133 2.25 8.23 -17.88
C HIS A 133 0.77 8.61 -18.03
N ASN A 134 0.28 9.55 -17.24
CA ASN A 134 -1.11 9.94 -17.27
C ASN A 134 -1.52 10.50 -18.65
N GLY A 135 -0.71 11.39 -19.22
CA GLY A 135 -0.96 11.99 -20.54
C GLY A 135 -1.11 10.94 -21.65
N VAL A 136 -0.13 10.04 -21.75
CA VAL A 136 -0.15 8.92 -22.70
C VAL A 136 -1.39 8.06 -22.54
N THR A 137 -1.79 7.78 -21.31
CA THR A 137 -2.96 6.93 -21.01
C THR A 137 -4.29 7.58 -21.38
N LEU A 138 -4.33 8.91 -21.39
CA LEU A 138 -5.47 9.70 -21.85
C LEU A 138 -5.41 10.02 -23.35
N GLY A 139 -4.39 9.54 -24.08
CA GLY A 139 -4.20 9.87 -25.49
C GLY A 139 -3.71 11.30 -25.74
N ASN A 140 -3.10 11.94 -24.73
CA ASN A 140 -2.55 13.28 -24.81
C ASN A 140 -1.03 13.26 -24.52
N PRO A 141 -0.18 12.98 -25.53
CA PRO A 141 1.26 12.91 -25.36
C PRO A 141 1.92 14.26 -25.03
N ARG A 142 1.18 15.36 -25.09
CA ARG A 142 1.64 16.71 -24.73
C ARG A 142 1.58 17.00 -23.23
N LEU A 143 0.89 16.14 -22.46
CA LEU A 143 0.70 16.33 -21.03
C LEU A 143 1.85 15.68 -20.24
N GLY A 144 2.57 16.50 -19.47
CA GLY A 144 3.62 16.07 -18.54
C GLY A 144 3.30 16.46 -17.09
N PHE A 145 4.15 16.01 -16.17
CA PHE A 145 4.14 16.41 -14.76
C PHE A 145 5.44 17.12 -14.38
N VAL A 146 5.33 18.29 -13.78
CA VAL A 146 6.47 19.05 -13.27
C VAL A 146 6.47 18.99 -11.74
N CYS A 147 7.49 18.34 -11.18
CA CYS A 147 7.71 18.25 -9.74
C CYS A 147 8.48 19.48 -9.25
N THR A 148 7.94 20.19 -8.27
CA THR A 148 8.52 21.44 -7.74
C THR A 148 9.17 21.24 -6.36
N GLY A 149 8.71 20.25 -5.59
CA GLY A 149 9.31 19.90 -4.29
C GLY A 149 9.10 18.43 -3.91
N GLN A 150 10.02 17.87 -3.13
CA GLN A 150 9.97 16.51 -2.60
C GLN A 150 10.31 16.49 -1.11
N THR A 151 9.46 15.85 -0.29
CA THR A 151 9.71 15.76 1.17
C THR A 151 11.02 15.04 1.51
N VAL A 152 11.47 14.08 0.69
CA VAL A 152 12.77 13.40 0.88
C VAL A 152 13.97 14.33 0.66
N ASP A 153 13.78 15.44 -0.06
CA ASP A 153 14.79 16.48 -0.29
C ASP A 153 14.71 17.61 0.76
N GLY A 154 13.78 17.52 1.72
CA GLY A 154 13.56 18.53 2.77
C GLY A 154 12.47 19.56 2.44
N ASP A 155 11.79 19.44 1.30
CA ASP A 155 10.70 20.35 0.93
C ASP A 155 9.43 20.10 1.78
N PRO A 156 8.55 21.11 1.97
CA PRO A 156 7.35 21.00 2.80
C PRO A 156 6.22 20.16 2.18
N GLY A 157 6.53 19.21 1.29
CA GLY A 157 5.59 18.32 0.63
C GLY A 157 6.18 17.74 -0.66
N LEU A 158 5.51 16.70 -1.19
CA LEU A 158 5.62 16.44 -2.62
C LEU A 158 4.69 17.43 -3.31
N GLU A 159 5.22 18.27 -4.19
CA GLU A 159 4.45 19.30 -4.90
C GLU A 159 4.75 19.25 -6.39
N GLY A 160 3.73 19.47 -7.21
CA GLY A 160 3.92 19.63 -8.65
C GLY A 160 2.62 19.92 -9.39
N TYR A 161 2.73 20.03 -10.70
CA TYR A 161 1.60 20.32 -11.57
C TYR A 161 1.65 19.52 -12.87
N TYR A 162 0.46 19.25 -13.40
CA TYR A 162 0.30 18.80 -14.76
C TYR A 162 0.31 20.00 -15.71
N LEU A 163 1.02 19.88 -16.81
CA LEU A 163 1.09 20.91 -17.86
C LEU A 163 0.92 20.27 -19.23
N GLU A 164 -0.04 20.79 -20.00
CA GLU A 164 -0.21 20.43 -21.41
C GLU A 164 0.59 21.39 -22.30
N HIS A 165 1.65 20.86 -22.91
CA HIS A 165 2.54 21.61 -23.80
C HIS A 165 1.95 21.79 -25.22
N ASP A 166 2.56 22.65 -26.02
CA ASP A 166 2.15 22.87 -27.42
C ASP A 166 2.70 21.80 -28.39
N ARG A 167 3.51 20.87 -27.87
CA ARG A 167 4.08 19.74 -28.62
C ARG A 167 4.03 18.46 -27.81
N ASP A 168 4.21 17.35 -28.50
CA ASP A 168 4.35 16.03 -27.89
C ASP A 168 5.65 15.97 -27.07
N LEU A 169 5.59 15.25 -25.95
CA LEU A 169 6.71 15.03 -25.05
C LEU A 169 7.38 13.67 -25.33
N ALA A 170 8.71 13.68 -25.43
CA ALA A 170 9.50 12.45 -25.40
C ALA A 170 9.37 11.76 -24.02
N PRO A 171 9.64 10.44 -23.91
CA PRO A 171 9.49 9.70 -22.65
C PRO A 171 10.20 10.32 -21.44
N ASP A 172 11.40 10.86 -21.65
CA ASP A 172 12.24 11.52 -20.64
C ASP A 172 11.74 12.92 -20.25
N GLU A 173 10.89 13.55 -21.08
CA GLU A 173 10.34 14.88 -20.84
C GLU A 173 9.02 14.85 -20.05
N ARG A 174 8.40 13.67 -19.91
CA ARG A 174 7.08 13.51 -19.26
C ARG A 174 7.08 13.83 -17.77
N VAL A 175 8.24 13.75 -17.14
CA VAL A 175 8.45 14.22 -15.77
C VAL A 175 9.65 15.14 -15.75
N ARG A 176 9.46 16.37 -15.31
CA ARG A 176 10.52 17.35 -15.10
C ARG A 176 10.57 17.78 -13.64
N PHE A 177 11.74 18.28 -13.22
CA PHE A 177 11.95 18.87 -11.90
C PHE A 177 12.22 20.36 -12.07
N ALA A 178 11.43 21.20 -11.40
CA ALA A 178 11.52 22.66 -11.47
C ALA A 178 11.47 23.23 -10.04
N ARG A 179 12.60 23.15 -9.34
CA ARG A 179 12.72 23.69 -7.98
C ARG A 179 12.53 25.21 -7.98
N GLY A 180 11.82 25.73 -6.99
CA GLY A 180 11.59 27.17 -6.82
C GLY A 180 10.26 27.68 -7.36
N GLU A 181 9.51 26.87 -8.09
CA GLU A 181 8.09 27.12 -8.35
C GLU A 181 7.27 26.66 -7.14
N THR A 182 6.14 27.31 -6.87
CA THR A 182 5.27 26.98 -5.73
C THR A 182 3.82 26.99 -6.14
N MET A 183 3.05 26.04 -5.62
CA MET A 183 1.61 25.99 -5.85
C MET A 183 0.93 27.28 -5.35
N PRO A 184 -0.04 27.84 -6.08
CA PRO A 184 -0.87 28.92 -5.55
C PRO A 184 -1.60 28.52 -4.26
N SER A 185 -2.09 29.50 -3.50
CA SER A 185 -2.80 29.23 -2.23
C SER A 185 -4.00 28.31 -2.42
N PHE A 186 -4.03 27.22 -1.65
CA PHE A 186 -5.12 26.25 -1.65
C PHE A 186 -6.32 26.75 -0.83
N ASP A 187 -7.52 26.68 -1.41
CA ASP A 187 -8.79 26.94 -0.73
C ASP A 187 -9.61 25.64 -0.59
N PRO A 188 -9.67 25.04 0.61
CA PRO A 188 -10.43 23.81 0.87
C PRO A 188 -11.94 23.94 0.59
N ALA A 189 -12.50 25.15 0.64
CA ALA A 189 -13.93 25.35 0.40
C ALA A 189 -14.29 25.20 -1.08
N ARG A 190 -13.33 25.44 -1.98
CA ARG A 190 -13.48 25.33 -3.45
C ARG A 190 -12.96 24.02 -4.02
N ALA A 191 -12.37 23.16 -3.18
CA ALA A 191 -11.82 21.89 -3.62
C ALA A 191 -12.94 20.91 -4.05
N PRO A 192 -12.70 20.05 -5.06
CA PRO A 192 -13.66 19.03 -5.43
C PRO A 192 -13.89 18.07 -4.24
N ARG A 193 -15.09 17.50 -4.13
CA ARG A 193 -15.43 16.57 -3.04
C ARG A 193 -15.93 15.26 -3.61
N LEU A 194 -15.65 14.18 -2.88
CA LEU A 194 -16.30 12.91 -3.15
C LEU A 194 -17.80 13.07 -2.94
N ASP A 195 -18.60 12.56 -3.88
CA ASP A 195 -20.05 12.50 -3.71
C ASP A 195 -20.39 11.58 -2.53
N PRO A 196 -21.02 12.08 -1.45
CA PRO A 196 -21.34 11.27 -0.27
C PRO A 196 -22.35 10.16 -0.57
N ALA A 197 -23.16 10.29 -1.63
CA ALA A 197 -24.07 9.23 -2.06
C ALA A 197 -23.32 8.03 -2.68
N VAL A 198 -22.18 8.30 -3.33
CA VAL A 198 -21.33 7.25 -3.94
C VAL A 198 -20.28 6.73 -2.96
N TRP A 199 -19.81 7.59 -2.05
CA TRP A 199 -18.73 7.33 -1.10
C TRP A 199 -19.16 7.60 0.35
N PRO A 200 -20.13 6.83 0.89
CA PRO A 200 -20.54 7.00 2.27
C PRO A 200 -19.44 6.55 3.26
N PRO A 201 -19.49 7.01 4.53
CA PRO A 201 -18.45 6.75 5.53
C PRO A 201 -18.04 5.28 5.69
N GLU A 202 -19.03 4.38 5.79
CA GLU A 202 -18.83 2.93 5.93
C GLU A 202 -18.03 2.33 4.75
N ARG A 203 -18.21 2.88 3.55
CA ARG A 203 -17.42 2.49 2.37
C ARG A 203 -15.99 3.01 2.48
N LEU A 204 -15.78 4.22 2.99
CA LEU A 204 -14.45 4.80 3.16
C LEU A 204 -13.61 4.01 4.17
N GLU A 205 -14.24 3.55 5.25
CA GLU A 205 -13.59 2.72 6.28
C GLU A 205 -13.05 1.41 5.71
N THR A 206 -13.81 0.76 4.83
CA THR A 206 -13.35 -0.47 4.17
C THR A 206 -12.30 -0.18 3.07
N VAL A 207 -12.38 0.98 2.42
CA VAL A 207 -11.49 1.35 1.32
C VAL A 207 -10.06 1.58 1.79
N VAL A 208 -9.84 2.08 3.01
CA VAL A 208 -8.48 2.37 3.52
C VAL A 208 -7.60 1.11 3.58
N SER A 209 -8.14 -0.02 4.05
CA SER A 209 -7.38 -1.28 4.11
C SER A 209 -7.11 -1.82 2.71
N ARG A 210 -8.11 -1.79 1.83
CA ARG A 210 -7.98 -2.23 0.43
C ARG A 210 -6.96 -1.39 -0.34
N TYR A 211 -6.94 -0.08 -0.10
CA TYR A 211 -5.97 0.85 -0.68
C TYR A 211 -4.54 0.44 -0.30
N ALA A 212 -4.27 0.19 0.98
CA ALA A 212 -2.96 -0.24 1.47
C ALA A 212 -2.55 -1.62 0.93
N MET A 213 -3.48 -2.59 0.96
CA MET A 213 -3.24 -3.94 0.45
C MET A 213 -2.88 -3.95 -1.04
N GLU A 214 -3.46 -3.06 -1.85
CA GLU A 214 -3.23 -3.01 -3.28
C GLU A 214 -1.75 -2.78 -3.64
N TYR A 215 -1.02 -2.00 -2.84
CA TYR A 215 0.41 -1.80 -3.04
C TYR A 215 1.20 -3.09 -2.84
N VAL A 216 0.93 -3.82 -1.76
CA VAL A 216 1.65 -5.07 -1.50
C VAL A 216 1.22 -6.15 -2.49
N ARG A 217 -0.06 -6.22 -2.86
CA ARG A 217 -0.56 -7.07 -3.94
C ARG A 217 0.22 -6.82 -5.24
N THR A 218 0.40 -5.57 -5.63
CA THR A 218 1.16 -5.20 -6.84
C THR A 218 2.65 -5.50 -6.69
N ALA A 219 3.21 -5.36 -5.49
CA ALA A 219 4.61 -5.64 -5.21
C ALA A 219 4.98 -7.11 -5.42
N LEU A 220 4.09 -8.06 -5.13
CA LEU A 220 4.38 -9.50 -5.23
C LEU A 220 4.89 -9.92 -6.62
N PRO A 221 4.15 -9.72 -7.73
CA PRO A 221 4.62 -10.08 -9.06
C PRO A 221 5.81 -9.21 -9.50
N VAL A 222 5.85 -7.93 -9.11
CA VAL A 222 6.96 -7.03 -9.47
C VAL A 222 8.28 -7.50 -8.85
N LEU A 223 8.28 -7.96 -7.59
CA LEU A 223 9.45 -8.53 -6.95
C LEU A 223 9.90 -9.81 -7.64
N LEU A 224 8.95 -10.71 -7.95
CA LEU A 224 9.26 -11.97 -8.64
C LEU A 224 9.88 -11.73 -10.01
N GLU A 225 9.32 -10.81 -10.80
CA GLU A 225 9.83 -10.43 -12.11
C GLU A 225 11.21 -9.75 -12.03
N LEU A 226 11.44 -8.91 -10.99
CA LEU A 226 12.67 -8.12 -10.87
C LEU A 226 13.83 -8.89 -10.23
N LEU A 227 13.54 -9.73 -9.24
CA LEU A 227 14.55 -10.36 -8.37
C LEU A 227 14.62 -11.88 -8.55
N GLY A 228 13.57 -12.49 -9.12
CA GLY A 228 13.38 -13.93 -9.12
C GLY A 228 12.85 -14.47 -7.78
N PRO A 229 12.41 -15.74 -7.75
CA PRO A 229 11.79 -16.38 -6.58
C PRO A 229 12.59 -16.34 -5.28
N ALA A 230 13.88 -16.72 -5.35
CA ALA A 230 14.73 -16.88 -4.17
C ALA A 230 14.96 -15.55 -3.44
N ASP A 231 15.34 -14.51 -4.19
CA ASP A 231 15.59 -13.17 -3.65
C ASP A 231 14.30 -12.49 -3.23
N THR A 232 13.19 -12.72 -3.94
CA THR A 232 11.86 -12.25 -3.51
C THR A 232 11.53 -12.80 -2.13
N ARG A 233 11.61 -14.12 -1.95
CA ARG A 233 11.37 -14.74 -0.65
C ARG A 233 12.26 -14.15 0.45
N LEU A 234 13.55 -14.01 0.17
CA LEU A 234 14.52 -13.52 1.14
C LEU A 234 14.24 -12.07 1.56
N LEU A 235 14.09 -11.15 0.59
CA LEU A 235 14.00 -9.72 0.86
C LEU A 235 12.60 -9.29 1.30
N LEU A 236 11.54 -9.82 0.68
CA LEU A 236 10.17 -9.63 1.17
C LEU A 236 10.03 -10.24 2.56
N GLY A 237 10.52 -11.46 2.77
CA GLY A 237 10.45 -12.15 4.04
C GLY A 237 11.16 -11.38 5.16
N HIS A 238 12.35 -10.86 4.88
CA HIS A 238 13.09 -10.04 5.84
C HIS A 238 12.32 -8.77 6.23
N ALA A 239 11.85 -7.99 5.26
CA ALA A 239 11.08 -6.77 5.52
C ALA A 239 9.77 -7.08 6.27
N ALA A 240 9.04 -8.10 5.82
CA ALA A 240 7.79 -8.54 6.43
C ALA A 240 7.98 -8.95 7.89
N ARG A 241 9.01 -9.75 8.20
CA ARG A 241 9.29 -10.18 9.57
C ARG A 241 9.58 -9.01 10.51
N LEU A 242 10.37 -8.03 10.06
CA LEU A 242 10.68 -6.85 10.86
C LEU A 242 9.42 -6.01 11.12
N ILE A 243 8.63 -5.75 10.08
CA ILE A 243 7.41 -4.94 10.20
C ILE A 243 6.36 -5.62 11.07
N GLY A 244 6.15 -6.93 10.89
CA GLY A 244 5.23 -7.69 11.73
C GLY A 244 5.60 -7.63 13.21
N MET A 245 6.89 -7.73 13.52
CA MET A 245 7.39 -7.64 14.89
C MET A 245 7.20 -6.24 15.48
N GLN A 246 7.55 -5.20 14.72
CA GLN A 246 7.48 -3.81 15.19
C GLN A 246 6.04 -3.30 15.36
N LEU A 247 5.09 -3.78 14.56
CA LEU A 247 3.72 -3.27 14.54
C LEU A 247 2.71 -4.15 15.26
N HIS A 248 3.12 -5.25 15.88
CA HIS A 248 2.23 -6.13 16.61
C HIS A 248 1.41 -5.39 17.67
N ASP A 249 2.06 -4.65 18.57
CA ASP A 249 1.38 -3.98 19.69
C ASP A 249 0.49 -2.83 19.20
N GLU A 250 0.94 -2.08 18.19
CA GLU A 250 0.15 -1.01 17.59
C GLU A 250 -1.12 -1.55 16.92
N THR A 251 -1.00 -2.63 16.15
CA THR A 251 -2.15 -3.25 15.48
C THR A 251 -3.09 -3.93 16.47
N ARG A 252 -2.59 -4.54 17.56
CA ARG A 252 -3.45 -5.02 18.67
C ARG A 252 -4.24 -3.88 19.33
N ARG A 253 -3.59 -2.74 19.57
CA ARG A 253 -4.25 -1.55 20.12
C ARG A 253 -5.33 -1.01 19.16
N LEU A 254 -5.06 -0.97 17.86
CA LEU A 254 -6.05 -0.56 16.85
C LEU A 254 -7.22 -1.53 16.71
N LEU A 255 -7.01 -2.79 17.08
CA LEU A 255 -8.08 -3.78 17.20
C LEU A 255 -8.87 -3.62 18.51
N ASP A 256 -8.60 -2.64 19.36
CA ASP A 256 -9.21 -2.52 20.70
C ASP A 256 -9.06 -3.83 21.51
N ASP A 257 -8.00 -4.60 21.25
CA ASP A 257 -7.69 -5.81 22.02
C ASP A 257 -6.91 -5.40 23.26
N SER A 258 -7.65 -4.97 24.28
CA SER A 258 -7.09 -4.58 25.59
C SER A 258 -6.75 -5.78 26.47
N THR A 259 -6.92 -7.01 25.97
CA THR A 259 -6.58 -8.22 26.73
C THR A 259 -5.06 -8.39 26.76
N MET A 260 -4.51 -8.75 27.92
CA MET A 260 -3.13 -9.22 28.05
C MET A 260 -3.00 -10.71 27.73
N ASP A 261 -3.96 -11.26 26.98
CA ASP A 261 -3.99 -12.68 26.65
C ASP A 261 -2.81 -13.02 25.75
N THR A 262 -2.06 -14.04 26.19
CA THR A 262 -0.93 -14.63 25.49
C THR A 262 -1.27 -16.04 25.00
N GLY A 263 -0.36 -16.67 24.26
CA GLY A 263 -0.54 -18.04 23.78
C GLY A 263 -1.16 -18.16 22.37
N PRO A 264 -1.26 -19.40 21.85
CA PRO A 264 -1.73 -19.70 20.50
C PRO A 264 -3.12 -19.18 20.18
N GLU A 265 -4.06 -19.33 21.11
CA GLU A 265 -5.47 -19.02 20.93
C GLU A 265 -5.67 -17.50 20.80
N ALA A 266 -4.99 -16.72 21.65
CA ALA A 266 -4.98 -15.27 21.58
C ALA A 266 -4.40 -14.77 20.24
N PHE A 267 -3.29 -15.34 19.79
CA PHE A 267 -2.69 -14.96 18.51
C PHE A 267 -3.58 -15.36 17.32
N ALA A 268 -4.23 -16.52 17.37
CA ALA A 268 -5.16 -16.94 16.33
C ALA A 268 -6.38 -16.00 16.22
N ARG A 269 -6.91 -15.50 17.35
CA ARG A 269 -7.94 -14.45 17.37
C ARG A 269 -7.43 -13.14 16.76
N TYR A 270 -6.22 -12.70 17.12
CA TYR A 270 -5.58 -11.52 16.51
C TYR A 270 -5.47 -11.65 14.97
N LEU A 271 -4.96 -12.78 14.48
CA LEU A 271 -4.87 -13.06 13.06
C LEU A 271 -6.24 -13.04 12.38
N ALA A 272 -7.24 -13.70 12.98
CA ALA A 272 -8.58 -13.79 12.40
C ALA A 272 -9.18 -12.40 12.18
N ARG A 273 -9.09 -11.51 13.17
CA ARG A 273 -9.61 -10.14 13.07
C ARG A 273 -8.92 -9.32 11.97
N LEU A 274 -7.60 -9.47 11.80
CA LEU A 274 -6.88 -8.82 10.70
C LEU A 274 -7.26 -9.40 9.34
N PHE A 275 -7.45 -10.71 9.22
CA PHE A 275 -7.84 -11.34 7.96
C PHE A 275 -9.30 -11.02 7.57
N GLU A 276 -10.22 -10.98 8.54
CA GLU A 276 -11.59 -10.49 8.33
C GLU A 276 -11.60 -9.03 7.84
N ALA A 277 -10.78 -8.16 8.41
CA ALA A 277 -10.64 -6.76 7.99
C ALA A 277 -9.97 -6.58 6.60
N GLN A 278 -9.26 -7.61 6.12
CA GLN A 278 -8.78 -7.70 4.74
C GLN A 278 -9.88 -8.18 3.78
N GLY A 279 -11.00 -8.68 4.32
CA GLY A 279 -12.13 -9.22 3.58
C GLY A 279 -12.00 -10.72 3.27
N GLU A 280 -11.23 -11.46 4.07
CA GLU A 280 -11.15 -12.92 4.02
C GLU A 280 -12.33 -13.56 4.75
N ALA A 281 -12.74 -14.75 4.31
CA ALA A 281 -13.60 -15.61 5.11
C ALA A 281 -12.72 -16.50 5.99
N VAL A 282 -12.87 -16.37 7.31
CA VAL A 282 -11.96 -16.94 8.30
C VAL A 282 -12.67 -17.94 9.20
N THR A 283 -11.99 -19.04 9.53
CA THR A 283 -12.41 -19.94 10.61
C THR A 283 -11.24 -20.18 11.56
N VAL A 284 -11.52 -20.20 12.86
CA VAL A 284 -10.54 -20.50 13.91
C VAL A 284 -10.92 -21.81 14.60
N GLN A 285 -9.95 -22.70 14.80
CA GLN A 285 -10.08 -23.95 15.54
C GLN A 285 -9.02 -24.00 16.63
N GLU A 286 -9.45 -24.09 17.88
CA GLU A 286 -8.56 -24.23 19.04
C GLU A 286 -8.36 -25.71 19.37
N ALA A 287 -7.15 -26.09 19.75
CA ALA A 287 -6.75 -27.45 20.12
C ALA A 287 -5.80 -27.41 21.33
N ALA A 288 -5.55 -28.55 21.97
CA ALA A 288 -4.70 -28.60 23.16
C ALA A 288 -3.24 -28.14 22.88
N ASP A 289 -2.74 -28.41 21.68
CA ASP A 289 -1.36 -28.12 21.23
C ASP A 289 -1.22 -26.78 20.50
N GLY A 290 -2.31 -26.05 20.25
CA GLY A 290 -2.27 -24.80 19.51
C GLY A 290 -3.62 -24.32 18.97
N ALA A 291 -3.57 -23.42 18.00
CA ALA A 291 -4.76 -22.92 17.31
C ALA A 291 -4.50 -22.83 15.79
N THR A 292 -5.54 -23.09 15.00
CA THR A 292 -5.47 -23.06 13.54
C THR A 292 -6.42 -22.00 12.99
N VAL A 293 -5.89 -21.09 12.17
CA VAL A 293 -6.65 -20.12 11.38
C VAL A 293 -6.69 -20.61 9.93
N ARG A 294 -7.89 -20.71 9.34
CA ARG A 294 -8.07 -21.07 7.93
C ARG A 294 -8.73 -19.92 7.19
N LEU A 295 -8.19 -19.57 6.03
CA LEU A 295 -8.72 -18.57 5.11
C LEU A 295 -9.25 -19.26 3.86
N ARG A 296 -10.42 -18.86 3.39
CA ARG A 296 -10.96 -19.32 2.11
C ARG A 296 -10.30 -18.56 0.95
N GLY A 297 -9.29 -19.17 0.34
CA GLY A 297 -8.39 -18.56 -0.63
C GLY A 297 -7.35 -17.62 -0.01
N TRP A 298 -6.73 -16.80 -0.87
CA TRP A 298 -5.80 -15.74 -0.50
C TRP A 298 -6.16 -14.46 -1.25
N ARG A 299 -7.01 -13.61 -0.65
CA ARG A 299 -7.59 -12.43 -1.29
C ARG A 299 -6.54 -11.44 -1.77
N LEU A 300 -5.44 -11.27 -1.01
CA LEU A 300 -4.34 -10.39 -1.39
C LEU A 300 -3.80 -10.74 -2.79
N ALA A 301 -3.64 -12.02 -3.11
CA ALA A 301 -3.06 -12.49 -4.37
C ALA A 301 -4.09 -12.98 -5.42
N ARG A 302 -5.39 -12.88 -5.14
CA ARG A 302 -6.45 -13.37 -6.04
C ARG A 302 -6.30 -12.82 -7.47
N GLY A 303 -6.21 -13.66 -8.48
CA GLY A 303 -6.04 -13.24 -9.88
C GLY A 303 -4.59 -12.89 -10.24
N LEU A 304 -3.62 -13.25 -9.41
CA LEU A 304 -2.19 -13.23 -9.73
C LEU A 304 -1.66 -14.64 -10.02
N GLU A 305 -2.53 -15.66 -10.05
CA GLU A 305 -2.14 -17.03 -10.30
C GLU A 305 -1.77 -17.29 -11.78
N PRO A 306 -0.76 -18.14 -12.04
CA PRO A 306 0.11 -18.80 -11.06
C PRO A 306 1.14 -17.83 -10.46
N LEU A 307 1.30 -17.87 -9.13
CA LEU A 307 2.30 -17.10 -8.40
C LEU A 307 3.31 -18.05 -7.75
N ASP A 308 4.59 -17.70 -7.83
CA ASP A 308 5.66 -18.49 -7.21
C ASP A 308 5.46 -18.59 -5.67
N PRO A 309 5.70 -19.78 -5.06
CA PRO A 309 5.56 -19.97 -3.62
C PRO A 309 6.35 -18.97 -2.76
N GLY A 310 7.47 -18.45 -3.25
CA GLY A 310 8.31 -17.46 -2.56
C GLY A 310 7.56 -16.19 -2.18
N ALA A 311 6.53 -15.78 -2.94
CA ALA A 311 5.69 -14.64 -2.58
C ALA A 311 4.79 -14.94 -1.38
N PHE A 312 4.20 -16.15 -1.32
CA PHE A 312 3.41 -16.58 -0.18
C PHE A 312 4.29 -16.79 1.07
N GLU A 313 5.45 -17.42 0.92
CA GLU A 313 6.43 -17.60 1.99
C GLU A 313 6.90 -16.26 2.56
N GLY A 314 7.25 -15.30 1.70
CA GLY A 314 7.63 -13.95 2.12
C GLY A 314 6.50 -13.19 2.80
N TRP A 315 5.25 -13.34 2.35
CA TRP A 315 4.09 -12.77 3.04
C TRP A 315 3.85 -13.38 4.43
N CYS A 316 4.06 -14.70 4.58
CA CYS A 316 3.91 -15.40 5.85
C CYS A 316 4.88 -14.91 6.93
N GLU A 317 6.03 -14.38 6.53
CA GLU A 317 7.00 -13.78 7.45
C GLU A 317 6.45 -12.58 8.21
N LEU A 318 5.47 -11.86 7.64
CA LEU A 318 4.75 -10.79 8.35
C LEU A 318 4.12 -11.30 9.64
N TRP A 319 3.43 -12.43 9.53
CA TRP A 319 2.73 -13.06 10.66
C TRP A 319 3.70 -13.74 11.62
N ARG A 320 4.81 -14.30 11.11
CA ARG A 320 5.89 -14.84 11.96
C ARG A 320 6.59 -13.75 12.78
N GLY A 321 6.77 -12.56 12.18
CA GLY A 321 7.28 -11.37 12.88
C GLY A 321 6.36 -10.96 14.01
N ALA A 322 5.06 -10.84 13.73
CA ALA A 322 4.06 -10.51 14.74
C ALA A 322 3.99 -11.56 15.86
N LEU A 323 4.07 -12.85 15.52
CA LEU A 323 4.11 -13.93 16.52
C LEU A 323 5.34 -13.81 17.42
N ALA A 324 6.50 -13.44 16.87
CA ALA A 324 7.72 -13.30 17.66
C ALA A 324 7.62 -12.18 18.71
N ALA A 325 6.88 -11.11 18.42
CA ALA A 325 6.56 -10.06 19.39
C ALA A 325 5.49 -10.50 20.40
N HIS A 326 4.46 -11.22 19.94
CA HIS A 326 3.41 -11.79 20.80
C HIS A 326 3.96 -12.78 21.83
N ASP A 327 4.69 -13.78 21.37
CA ASP A 327 5.36 -14.78 22.18
C ASP A 327 6.48 -15.48 21.37
N ARG A 328 7.73 -15.15 21.71
CA ARG A 328 8.94 -15.70 21.07
C ARG A 328 9.11 -17.23 21.20
N ARG A 329 8.29 -17.90 22.02
CA ARG A 329 8.34 -19.35 22.22
C ARG A 329 7.34 -20.10 21.35
N LEU A 330 6.39 -19.42 20.70
CA LEU A 330 5.44 -20.05 19.79
C LEU A 330 6.03 -20.24 18.40
N ALA A 331 5.45 -21.16 17.64
CA ALA A 331 5.77 -21.37 16.22
C ALA A 331 4.54 -21.12 15.35
N LEU A 332 4.76 -20.60 14.14
CA LEU A 332 3.74 -20.46 13.11
C LEU A 332 4.06 -21.41 11.96
N GLU A 333 3.13 -22.25 11.54
CA GLU A 333 3.21 -22.97 10.27
C GLU A 333 2.22 -22.38 9.30
N CYS A 334 2.65 -22.02 8.10
CA CYS A 334 1.78 -21.50 7.05
C CYS A 334 1.83 -22.44 5.86
N ALA A 335 0.67 -22.79 5.32
CA ALA A 335 0.55 -23.62 4.14
C ALA A 335 -0.56 -23.11 3.22
N ARG A 336 -0.37 -23.27 1.91
CA ARG A 336 -1.46 -23.24 0.93
C ARG A 336 -1.96 -24.66 0.69
N GLU A 337 -3.26 -24.86 0.85
CA GLU A 337 -3.89 -26.16 0.65
C GLU A 337 -4.29 -26.37 -0.82
N PRO A 338 -4.47 -27.63 -1.26
CA PRO A 338 -5.11 -27.92 -2.55
C PRO A 338 -6.48 -27.23 -2.63
N GLY A 339 -6.70 -26.44 -3.69
CA GLY A 339 -7.89 -25.57 -3.82
C GLY A 339 -7.64 -24.10 -3.47
N GLY A 340 -6.47 -23.78 -2.94
CA GLY A 340 -5.96 -22.42 -2.81
C GLY A 340 -6.20 -21.73 -1.48
N ASP A 341 -6.89 -22.40 -0.55
CA ASP A 341 -7.08 -22.00 0.85
C ASP A 341 -5.75 -21.87 1.59
N VAL A 342 -5.74 -21.04 2.63
CA VAL A 342 -4.56 -20.80 3.47
C VAL A 342 -4.82 -21.34 4.87
N ARG A 343 -3.85 -22.08 5.41
CA ARG A 343 -3.86 -22.58 6.77
C ARG A 343 -2.67 -22.02 7.54
N LEU A 344 -2.94 -21.39 8.68
CA LEU A 344 -1.94 -20.91 9.64
C LEU A 344 -2.13 -21.65 10.97
N ARG A 345 -1.12 -22.41 11.42
CA ARG A 345 -1.13 -23.13 12.71
C ARG A 345 -0.20 -22.44 13.69
N VAL A 346 -0.73 -21.96 14.80
CA VAL A 346 0.02 -21.41 15.92
C VAL A 346 0.23 -22.54 16.92
N LEU A 347 1.48 -22.93 17.16
CA LEU A 347 1.83 -24.12 17.92
C LEU A 347 2.63 -23.77 19.17
N ARG A 348 2.42 -24.52 20.25
CA ARG A 348 3.37 -24.62 21.37
C ARG A 348 4.42 -25.66 20.97
N PRO A 349 5.68 -25.28 20.71
CA PRO A 349 6.72 -26.26 20.40
C PRO A 349 6.85 -27.24 21.56
N ALA A 350 7.10 -28.51 21.25
CA ALA A 350 7.43 -29.48 22.29
C ALA A 350 8.62 -28.97 23.13
N PRO A 351 8.62 -29.17 24.46
CA PRO A 351 9.77 -28.79 25.27
C PRO A 351 11.02 -29.46 24.67
N ARG A 352 12.06 -28.66 24.40
CA ARG A 352 13.35 -29.20 23.99
C ARG A 352 13.87 -30.06 25.15
N ALA A 353 14.03 -31.35 24.89
CA ALA A 353 14.61 -32.31 25.83
C ALA A 353 16.04 -31.95 26.18
#